data_AF-T1A3A8-F1
#
_entry.id   AF-T1A3A8-F1
#
_cell.length_a   1.000
_cell.length_b   1.000
_cell.length_c   1.000
_cell.angle_alpha   90.00
_cell.angle_beta   90.00
_cell.angle_gamma   90.00
#
_symmetry.space_group_name_H-M   'P 1'
#
loop_
_entity.id
_entity.type
_entity.pdbx_description
1 polymer ?
#
loop_
_entity_poly.entity_id
_entity_poly.type
_entity_poly.pdbx_seq_one_letter_code
_entity_poly.pdbx_strand_id
1 'polypeptide(L)'
;WKNGELYAVTVNPLSPSQTRKAGLRTYGSDQLAYDDASYLFGSGIPKRKALLAFVFGTIGGVPGRSRPLPIMTRATTAGFFRMFAVPFRYGGPWNAAADRGPQPVMVLSDRENQKL
;
A
#
# COMPACT_ATOMS: atom_id res chain seq x y z
N TRP A 1 11.85 9.42 -8.15
CA TRP A 1 11.21 8.11 -7.88
C TRP A 1 10.40 7.54 -9.06
N LYS A 2 10.42 8.13 -10.26
CA LYS A 2 9.88 7.48 -11.47
C LYS A 2 11.06 6.84 -12.21
N ASN A 3 11.22 5.52 -12.13
CA ASN A 3 11.85 4.80 -13.23
C ASN A 3 10.76 4.61 -14.30
N GLY A 4 11.10 4.37 -15.56
CA GLY A 4 10.10 4.30 -16.66
C GLY A 4 9.03 3.20 -16.53
N GLU A 5 9.00 2.47 -15.41
CA GLU A 5 8.18 1.29 -15.18
C GLU A 5 7.28 1.41 -13.93
N LEU A 6 7.71 2.15 -12.90
CA LEU A 6 6.99 2.31 -11.64
C LEU A 6 6.42 3.72 -11.50
N TYR A 7 5.10 3.78 -11.32
CA TYR A 7 4.35 5.03 -11.23
C TYR A 7 3.53 5.07 -9.95
N ALA A 8 3.55 6.22 -9.28
CA ALA A 8 2.53 6.58 -8.31
C ALA A 8 1.40 7.32 -9.04
N VAL A 9 0.17 6.89 -8.82
CA VAL A 9 -1.02 7.56 -9.36
C VAL A 9 -1.21 8.86 -8.59
N THR A 10 -1.39 9.96 -9.31
CA THR A 10 -1.67 11.26 -8.71
C THR A 10 -2.97 11.82 -9.27
N VAL A 11 -3.82 12.36 -8.41
CA VAL A 11 -5.04 13.07 -8.82
C VAL A 11 -4.90 14.54 -8.44
N ASN A 12 -5.11 15.41 -9.42
CA ASN A 12 -5.24 16.85 -9.19
C ASN A 12 -6.73 17.19 -9.30
N PRO A 13 -7.41 17.53 -8.19
CA PRO A 13 -8.83 17.84 -8.20
C PRO A 13 -9.14 19.24 -8.77
N LEU A 14 -8.12 20.08 -8.96
CA LEU A 14 -8.28 21.44 -9.47
C LEU A 14 -8.30 21.45 -11.00
N SER A 15 -9.08 22.35 -11.57
CA SER A 15 -9.00 22.63 -13.01
C SER A 15 -7.61 23.17 -13.39
N PRO A 16 -7.22 23.10 -14.67
CA PRO A 16 -5.93 23.64 -15.13
C PRO A 16 -5.73 25.13 -14.80
N SER A 17 -6.81 25.94 -14.88
CA SER A 17 -6.76 27.37 -14.55
C SER A 17 -6.59 27.61 -13.05
N GLN A 18 -7.28 26.84 -12.21
CA GLN A 18 -7.14 26.88 -10.75
C GLN A 18 -5.73 26.46 -10.32
N THR A 19 -5.19 25.39 -10.92
CA THR A 19 -3.82 24.90 -10.65
C THR A 19 -2.78 25.97 -10.98
N ARG A 20 -2.91 26.62 -12.15
CA ARG A 20 -2.02 27.70 -12.57
C ARG A 20 -2.11 28.90 -11.62
N LYS A 21 -3.33 29.32 -11.25
CA LYS A 21 -3.55 30.45 -10.34
C LYS A 21 -2.97 30.20 -8.94
N ALA A 22 -3.04 28.96 -8.46
CA ALA A 22 -2.52 28.56 -7.16
C ALA A 22 -0.99 28.33 -7.13
N GLY A 23 -0.30 28.41 -8.28
CA GLY A 23 1.14 28.13 -8.36
C GLY A 23 1.51 26.68 -8.00
N LEU A 24 0.54 25.76 -8.03
CA LEU A 24 0.76 24.36 -7.68
C LEU A 24 1.38 23.58 -8.84
N ARG A 25 2.09 22.49 -8.51
CA ARG A 25 2.59 21.55 -9.52
C ARG A 25 1.40 20.96 -10.28
N THR A 26 1.59 20.68 -11.57
CA THR A 26 0.56 20.05 -12.41
C THR A 26 0.18 18.66 -11.90
N TYR A 27 1.14 17.92 -11.33
CA TYR A 27 0.91 16.62 -10.72
C TYR A 27 0.33 16.81 -9.32
N GLY A 28 -0.85 16.23 -9.08
CA GLY A 28 -1.54 16.30 -7.80
C GLY A 28 -0.92 15.39 -6.72
N SER A 29 -1.68 15.18 -5.65
CA SER A 29 -1.30 14.30 -4.53
C SER A 29 -1.26 12.83 -4.98
N ASP A 30 -0.31 12.05 -4.46
CA ASP A 30 -0.28 10.59 -4.58
C ASP A 30 -1.13 9.90 -3.50
N GLN A 31 -1.66 10.66 -2.54
CA GLN A 31 -2.74 10.23 -1.66
C GLN A 31 -4.08 10.51 -2.34
N LEU A 32 -4.89 9.47 -2.42
CA LEU A 32 -6.20 9.47 -3.07
C LEU A 32 -7.29 9.24 -2.02
N ALA A 33 -8.49 9.76 -2.28
CA ALA A 33 -9.67 9.32 -1.56
C ALA A 33 -9.90 7.82 -1.81
N TYR A 34 -10.54 7.15 -0.85
CA TYR A 34 -10.76 5.71 -0.92
C TYR A 34 -11.53 5.28 -2.18
N ASP A 35 -12.57 6.02 -2.54
CA ASP A 35 -13.41 5.70 -3.71
C ASP A 35 -12.63 5.87 -5.01
N ASP A 36 -11.87 6.96 -5.16
CA ASP A 36 -11.00 7.19 -6.32
C ASP A 36 -9.95 6.10 -6.46
N ALA A 37 -9.28 5.74 -5.36
CA ALA A 37 -8.27 4.69 -5.33
C ALA A 37 -8.87 3.34 -5.74
N SER A 38 -10.04 3.00 -5.19
CA SER A 38 -10.74 1.74 -5.46
C SER A 38 -11.21 1.67 -6.92
N TYR A 39 -11.78 2.75 -7.45
CA TYR A 39 -12.22 2.83 -8.84
C TYR A 39 -11.04 2.70 -9.81
N LEU A 40 -9.97 3.47 -9.59
CA LEU A 40 -8.76 3.42 -10.43
C LEU A 40 -8.07 2.06 -10.35
N PHE A 41 -8.07 1.43 -9.17
CA PHE A 41 -7.57 0.07 -9.00
C PHE A 41 -8.40 -0.96 -9.78
N GLY A 42 -9.66 -0.68 -10.11
CA GLY A 42 -10.47 -1.50 -11.02
C GLY A 42 -10.00 -1.48 -12.47
N SER A 43 -9.22 -0.48 -12.90
CA SER A 43 -8.83 -0.30 -14.31
C SER A 43 -7.93 -1.41 -14.85
N GLY A 44 -8.11 -1.76 -16.12
CA GLY A 44 -7.25 -2.73 -16.84
C GLY A 44 -5.98 -2.13 -17.44
N ILE A 45 -5.72 -0.83 -17.25
CA ILE A 45 -4.62 -0.09 -17.88
C ILE A 45 -3.23 -0.58 -17.39
N PRO A 46 -2.95 -0.65 -16.08
CA PRO A 46 -1.64 -1.08 -15.61
C PRO A 46 -1.48 -2.61 -15.68
N LYS A 47 -0.32 -3.08 -16.19
CA LYS A 47 0.05 -4.50 -16.21
C LYS A 47 0.22 -5.09 -14.80
N ARG A 48 0.70 -4.29 -13.86
CA ARG A 48 0.85 -4.62 -12.43
C ARG A 48 0.38 -3.42 -11.62
N LYS A 49 -0.44 -3.67 -10.59
CA LYS A 49 -1.01 -2.65 -9.72
C LYS A 49 -1.09 -3.17 -8.29
N ALA A 50 -0.97 -2.25 -7.33
CA ALA A 50 -1.23 -2.49 -5.93
C ALA A 50 -1.81 -1.24 -5.28
N LEU A 51 -2.71 -1.40 -4.32
CA LEU A 51 -3.10 -0.32 -3.42
C LEU A 51 -2.18 -0.31 -2.20
N LEU A 52 -1.89 0.86 -1.66
CA LEU A 52 -1.15 1.01 -0.41
C LEU A 52 -1.84 2.06 0.44
N ALA A 53 -2.17 1.70 1.68
CA ALA A 53 -2.63 2.64 2.69
C ALA A 53 -1.75 2.49 3.95
N PHE A 54 -1.39 3.62 4.57
CA PHE A 54 -0.70 3.58 5.85
C PHE A 54 -1.67 3.12 6.95
N VAL A 55 -1.20 2.20 7.78
CA VAL A 55 -1.95 1.70 8.93
C VAL A 55 -1.01 1.72 10.13
N PHE A 56 -1.48 2.31 11.23
CA PHE A 56 -0.80 2.23 12.52
C PHE A 56 -1.54 1.24 13.40
N GLY A 57 -0.80 0.38 14.09
CA GLY A 57 -1.39 -0.64 14.93
C GLY A 57 -0.41 -1.14 15.98
N THR A 58 -0.77 -2.25 16.62
CA THR A 58 0.09 -2.95 17.56
C THR A 58 0.09 -4.44 17.29
N ILE A 59 1.21 -5.11 17.55
CA ILE A 59 1.33 -6.58 17.53
C ILE A 59 1.55 -7.06 18.96
N GLY A 60 0.72 -8.01 19.40
CA GLY A 60 0.84 -8.71 20.69
C GLY A 60 1.26 -10.17 20.52
N GLY A 61 1.35 -10.90 21.64
CA GLY A 61 1.62 -12.36 21.63
C GLY A 61 3.11 -12.74 21.68
N VAL A 62 4.00 -11.80 21.97
CA VAL A 62 5.43 -12.03 22.15
C VAL A 62 5.68 -12.73 23.50
N PRO A 63 6.29 -13.93 23.54
CA PRO A 63 6.60 -14.62 24.79
C PRO A 63 7.41 -13.73 25.75
N GLY A 64 6.99 -13.65 27.01
CA GLY A 64 7.65 -12.80 28.01
C GLY A 64 7.37 -11.30 27.89
N ARG A 65 6.46 -10.87 27.00
CA ARG A 65 6.07 -9.46 26.85
C ARG A 65 4.58 -9.25 27.10
N SER A 66 4.26 -8.45 28.10
CA SER A 66 2.87 -8.08 28.42
C SER A 66 2.34 -6.91 27.58
N ARG A 67 3.22 -6.06 27.04
CA ARG A 67 2.85 -4.87 26.27
C ARG A 67 2.98 -5.10 24.76
N PRO A 68 1.92 -4.85 23.96
CA PRO A 68 2.00 -4.89 22.49
C PRO A 68 3.03 -3.91 21.92
N LEU A 69 3.66 -4.30 20.82
CA LEU A 69 4.64 -3.48 20.10
C LEU A 69 3.91 -2.59 19.08
N PRO A 70 4.14 -1.26 19.08
CA PRO A 70 3.60 -0.39 18.04
C PRO A 70 4.27 -0.70 16.70
N ILE A 71 3.46 -0.74 15.64
CA ILE A 71 3.93 -0.98 14.29
C ILE A 71 3.33 0.04 13.32
N MET A 72 4.17 0.51 12.41
CA MET A 72 3.72 1.19 11.20
C MET A 72 3.72 0.17 10.08
N THR A 73 2.54 -0.16 9.57
CA THR A 73 2.34 -1.15 8.52
C THR A 73 1.64 -0.54 7.31
N ARG A 74 1.48 -1.35 6.27
CA ARG A 74 0.72 -0.99 5.08
C ARG A 74 -0.38 -2.01 4.86
N ALA A 75 -1.61 -1.54 4.72
CA ALA A 75 -2.63 -2.33 4.05
C ALA A 75 -2.33 -2.31 2.55
N THR A 76 -2.34 -3.48 1.92
CA THR A 76 -2.06 -3.61 0.50
C THR A 76 -2.79 -4.80 -0.11
N THR A 77 -2.73 -4.91 -1.43
CA THR A 77 -3.30 -5.99 -2.22
C THR A 77 -2.23 -7.02 -2.59
N ALA A 78 -2.62 -8.25 -2.93
CA ALA A 78 -1.72 -9.33 -3.32
C ALA A 78 -0.74 -8.93 -4.45
N GLY A 79 -1.17 -8.03 -5.34
CA GLY A 79 -0.35 -7.50 -6.43
C GLY A 79 0.98 -6.86 -5.99
N PHE A 80 1.07 -6.35 -4.75
CA PHE A 80 2.27 -5.71 -4.20
C PHE A 80 3.48 -6.64 -4.25
N PHE A 81 3.34 -7.88 -3.78
CA PHE A 81 4.46 -8.81 -3.67
C PHE A 81 5.06 -9.15 -5.02
N ARG A 82 4.22 -9.34 -6.04
CA ARG A 82 4.67 -9.59 -7.42
C ARG A 82 5.21 -8.33 -8.09
N MET A 83 4.64 -7.17 -7.79
CA MET A 83 5.07 -5.88 -8.34
C MET A 83 6.49 -5.51 -7.90
N PHE A 84 6.84 -5.83 -6.66
CA PHE A 84 8.15 -5.51 -6.07
C PHE A 84 9.06 -6.73 -5.88
N ALA A 85 8.69 -7.90 -6.40
CA ALA A 85 9.43 -9.15 -6.27
C ALA A 85 9.90 -9.42 -4.82
N VAL A 86 8.98 -9.27 -3.87
CA VAL A 86 9.29 -9.35 -2.44
C VAL A 86 9.77 -10.77 -2.10
N PRO A 87 10.99 -10.93 -1.54
CA PRO A 87 11.48 -12.24 -1.13
C PRO A 87 10.82 -12.67 0.18
N PHE A 88 10.59 -13.98 0.31
CA PHE A 88 10.02 -14.58 1.52
C PHE A 88 11.03 -15.56 2.12
N ARG A 89 11.39 -15.32 3.38
CA ARG A 89 12.20 -16.25 4.17
C ARG A 89 11.39 -17.48 4.60
N TYR A 90 10.14 -17.25 4.97
CA TYR A 90 9.17 -18.26 5.36
C TYR A 90 7.83 -17.97 4.70
N GLY A 91 7.07 -19.02 4.36
CA GLY A 91 5.76 -18.88 3.73
C GLY A 91 5.81 -18.20 2.36
N GLY A 92 4.79 -17.39 2.06
CA GLY A 92 4.66 -16.70 0.78
C GLY A 92 3.62 -15.59 0.82
N PRO A 93 3.37 -14.93 -0.33
CA PRO A 93 2.34 -13.90 -0.43
C PRO A 93 0.94 -14.51 -0.28
N TRP A 94 -0.03 -13.68 0.12
CA TRP A 94 -1.43 -14.07 -0.01
C TRP A 94 -1.91 -14.00 -1.47
N ASN A 95 -3.02 -14.66 -1.77
CA ASN A 95 -3.63 -14.65 -3.10
C ASN A 95 -4.74 -13.58 -3.22
N ALA A 96 -5.24 -13.38 -4.43
CA ALA A 96 -6.25 -12.36 -4.72
C ALA A 96 -7.63 -12.60 -4.06
N ALA A 97 -7.86 -13.74 -3.38
CA ALA A 97 -9.07 -13.94 -2.59
C ALA A 97 -9.04 -13.14 -1.28
N ALA A 98 -7.86 -12.99 -0.68
CA ALA A 98 -7.67 -12.13 0.50
C ALA A 98 -7.89 -10.64 0.20
N ASP A 99 -7.77 -10.22 -1.06
CA ASP A 99 -8.05 -8.84 -1.47
C ASP A 99 -9.57 -8.53 -1.54
N ARG A 100 -10.43 -9.56 -1.56
CA ARG A 100 -11.90 -9.40 -1.71
C ARG A 100 -12.67 -9.52 -0.41
N GLY A 101 -12.03 -9.97 0.67
CA GLY A 101 -12.69 -10.26 1.93
C GLY A 101 -11.73 -10.10 3.11
N PRO A 102 -12.24 -10.11 4.34
CA PRO A 102 -11.46 -9.81 5.54
C PRO A 102 -10.63 -11.03 5.99
N GLN A 103 -9.84 -11.61 5.10
CA GLN A 103 -8.95 -12.71 5.49
C GLN A 103 -7.89 -12.16 6.46
N PRO A 104 -7.70 -12.79 7.64
CA PRO A 104 -6.78 -12.31 8.66
C PRO A 104 -5.33 -12.72 8.32
N VAL A 105 -4.80 -12.22 7.21
CA VAL A 105 -3.44 -12.51 6.73
C VAL A 105 -2.54 -11.30 6.91
N MET A 106 -1.29 -11.54 7.31
CA MET A 106 -0.25 -10.51 7.45
C MET A 106 1.10 -11.08 7.05
N VAL A 107 1.94 -10.24 6.44
CA VAL A 107 3.35 -10.55 6.19
C VAL A 107 4.20 -9.65 7.08
N LEU A 108 5.09 -10.26 7.86
CA LEU A 108 6.03 -9.55 8.70
C LEU A 108 7.35 -9.35 7.95
N SER A 109 7.93 -8.16 8.07
CA SER A 109 9.32 -7.97 7.66
C SER A 109 10.25 -8.76 8.59
N ASP A 110 11.43 -9.15 8.10
CA ASP A 110 12.44 -9.83 8.94
C ASP A 110 12.76 -9.02 10.20
N ARG A 111 12.86 -7.69 10.08
CA ARG A 111 13.04 -6.77 11.22
C ARG A 111 11.94 -6.87 12.27
N GLU A 112 10.67 -6.88 11.85
CA GLU A 112 9.57 -6.97 12.83
C GLU A 112 9.48 -8.38 13.42
N ASN A 113 9.72 -9.41 12.62
CA ASN A 113 9.76 -10.80 13.08
C ASN A 113 10.84 -11.04 14.15
N GLN A 114 12.00 -10.39 14.07
CA GLN A 114 13.08 -10.50 15.07
C GLN A 114 12.75 -9.85 16.42
N LYS A 115 11.72 -9.00 16.49
CA LYS A 115 11.27 -8.35 17.74
C LYS A 115 10.20 -9.16 18.48
N LEU A 116 9.56 -10.10 17.78
CA LEU A 116 8.58 -11.03 18.32
C LEU A 116 9.28 -12.28 18.86
#